data_AF-A0A8C4LIY9-F1
#
_entry.id   AF-A0A8C4LIY9-F1
#
_cell.length_a   1.000
_cell.length_b   1.000
_cell.length_c   1.000
_cell.angle_alpha   90.00
_cell.angle_beta   90.00
_cell.angle_gamma   90.00
#
_symmetry.space_group_name_H-M   'P 1'
#
loop_
_entity.id
_entity.type
_entity.pdbx_description
1 polymer ?
#
loop_
_entity_poly.entity_id
_entity_poly.type
_entity_poly.pdbx_seq_one_letter_code
_entity_poly.pdbx_strand_id
1 'polypeptide(L)'
;ICSSVFLVDSYLLIKVKFGESIEDFQTCRLLIKQYIPTGLFVDPYELASLQERNVTEAVMVSENFNIEAPDYLSKESEVLIYARQDSQCIDCFQAFLPVHYRYHRPHSKDGETFIVVNNPDLLMYCDQGEGCKSFLRFSELL
;
A
#
# COMPACT_ATOMS: atom_id res chain seq x y z
N ILE A 1 -31.65 13.13 -12.36
CA ILE A 1 -31.41 12.20 -11.25
C ILE A 1 -29.92 11.93 -11.24
N CYS A 2 -29.14 12.79 -10.57
CA CYS A 2 -27.75 12.48 -10.23
C CYS A 2 -27.80 11.88 -8.83
N SER A 3 -27.83 10.56 -8.76
CA SER A 3 -27.62 9.85 -7.51
C SER A 3 -26.55 8.80 -7.76
N SER A 4 -25.31 9.24 -7.76
CA SER A 4 -24.18 8.36 -7.48
C SER A 4 -23.84 8.57 -6.01
N VAL A 5 -24.40 7.70 -5.15
CA VAL A 5 -23.88 7.50 -3.80
C VAL A 5 -22.48 6.92 -3.98
N PHE A 6 -21.49 7.78 -3.85
CA PHE A 6 -20.08 7.43 -3.86
C PHE A 6 -19.72 6.95 -2.45
N LEU A 7 -19.83 5.65 -2.21
CA LEU A 7 -19.11 5.00 -1.11
C LEU A 7 -17.64 4.95 -1.55
N VAL A 8 -16.83 5.93 -1.16
CA VAL A 8 -15.44 6.08 -1.65
C VAL A 8 -14.51 6.36 -0.49
N ASP A 9 -14.45 5.44 0.46
CA ASP A 9 -13.28 5.29 1.32
C ASP A 9 -12.96 3.79 1.30
N SER A 10 -12.05 3.39 0.42
CA SER A 10 -11.58 2.00 0.34
C SER A 10 -10.18 1.91 0.92
N TYR A 11 -9.90 0.84 1.65
CA TYR A 11 -8.58 0.61 2.25
C TYR A 11 -7.97 -0.66 1.68
N LEU A 12 -6.72 -0.58 1.25
CA LEU A 12 -5.91 -1.75 0.94
C LEU A 12 -5.26 -2.23 2.25
N LEU A 13 -5.73 -3.38 2.72
CA LEU A 13 -5.17 -4.07 3.88
C LEU A 13 -4.20 -5.14 3.41
N ILE A 14 -2.92 -4.96 3.70
CA ILE A 14 -1.87 -5.91 3.35
C ILE A 14 -1.49 -6.65 4.62
N LYS A 15 -1.63 -7.98 4.61
CA LYS A 15 -1.19 -8.87 5.68
C LYS A 15 -0.10 -9.78 5.16
N VAL A 16 1.02 -9.80 5.86
CA VAL A 16 2.17 -10.64 5.55
C VAL A 16 2.39 -11.56 6.74
N LYS A 17 2.54 -12.85 6.47
CA LYS A 17 2.92 -13.85 7.47
C LYS A 17 4.19 -14.54 7.01
N PHE A 18 5.22 -14.52 7.86
CA PHE A 18 6.46 -15.26 7.61
C PHE A 18 6.38 -16.64 8.28
N GLY A 19 6.98 -17.67 7.68
CA GLY A 19 7.08 -18.99 8.32
C GLY A 19 8.06 -19.00 9.50
N GLU A 20 8.02 -20.05 10.34
CA GLU A 20 8.80 -20.26 11.59
C GLU A 20 10.35 -20.35 11.42
N SER A 21 10.92 -19.75 10.38
CA SER A 21 12.31 -19.97 9.97
C SER A 21 13.32 -18.95 10.51
N ILE A 22 12.90 -17.86 11.17
CA ILE A 22 13.82 -16.80 11.59
C ILE A 22 13.54 -16.44 13.05
N GLU A 23 14.51 -16.72 13.92
CA GLU A 23 14.48 -16.30 15.31
C GLU A 23 14.51 -14.75 15.39
N ASP A 24 13.59 -14.20 16.20
CA ASP A 24 13.42 -12.78 16.55
C ASP A 24 13.13 -11.76 15.43
N PHE A 25 11.92 -11.85 14.84
CA PHE A 25 11.31 -10.74 14.07
C PHE A 25 11.06 -9.45 14.88
N GLN A 26 11.20 -9.49 16.22
CA GLN A 26 10.95 -8.34 17.10
C GLN A 26 11.89 -7.15 16.82
N THR A 27 13.08 -7.40 16.25
CA THR A 27 14.04 -6.35 15.88
C THR A 27 13.96 -5.98 14.40
N CYS A 28 13.05 -6.61 13.65
CA CYS A 28 12.92 -6.43 12.22
C CYS A 28 11.89 -5.35 11.88
N ARG A 29 12.20 -4.57 10.86
CA ARG A 29 11.31 -3.62 10.20
C ARG A 29 10.97 -4.15 8.82
N LEU A 30 9.68 -4.22 8.52
CA LEU A 30 9.18 -4.59 7.21
C LEU A 30 8.73 -3.33 6.47
N LEU A 31 9.32 -3.09 5.31
CA LEU A 31 8.88 -2.08 4.36
C LEU A 31 8.20 -2.77 3.18
N ILE A 32 6.99 -2.32 2.87
CA ILE A 32 6.15 -2.83 1.78
C ILE A 32 6.15 -1.77 0.69
N LYS A 33 6.63 -2.13 -0.50
CA LYS A 33 6.53 -1.28 -1.68
C LYS A 33 5.31 -1.73 -2.50
N GLN A 34 4.27 -0.88 -2.51
CA GLN A 34 3.05 -1.11 -3.27
C GLN A 34 3.05 -0.24 -4.54
N TYR A 35 2.77 -0.88 -5.68
CA TYR A 35 2.46 -0.19 -6.93
C TYR A 35 0.97 0.09 -7.00
N ILE A 36 0.61 1.34 -7.28
CA ILE A 36 -0.76 1.81 -7.41
C ILE A 36 -1.04 2.00 -8.90
N PRO A 37 -1.98 1.22 -9.48
CA PRO A 37 -2.33 1.32 -10.89
C PRO A 37 -3.01 2.66 -11.19
N THR A 38 -3.06 3.06 -12.47
CA THR A 38 -3.60 4.36 -12.89
C THR A 38 -5.04 4.60 -12.47
N GLY A 39 -5.86 3.55 -12.33
CA GLY A 39 -7.25 3.67 -11.92
C GLY A 39 -7.46 3.95 -10.44
N LEU A 40 -6.40 3.89 -9.63
CA LEU A 40 -6.41 4.16 -8.21
C LEU A 40 -5.49 5.33 -7.86
N PHE A 41 -5.70 5.90 -6.68
CA PHE A 41 -4.83 6.92 -6.13
C PHE A 41 -4.84 6.88 -4.60
N VAL A 42 -3.76 7.38 -4.01
CA VAL A 42 -3.65 7.61 -2.56
C VAL A 42 -3.68 9.11 -2.35
N ASP A 43 -4.57 9.60 -1.49
CA ASP A 43 -4.62 11.02 -1.15
C ASP A 43 -3.45 11.35 -0.20
N PRO A 44 -2.49 12.22 -0.61
CA PRO A 44 -1.36 12.57 0.24
C PRO A 44 -1.78 13.32 1.52
N TYR A 45 -2.90 14.04 1.51
CA TYR A 45 -3.39 14.76 2.69
C TYR A 45 -4.03 13.81 3.70
N GLU A 46 -4.79 12.82 3.23
CA GLU A 46 -5.28 11.74 4.09
C GLU A 46 -4.12 10.95 4.69
N LEU A 47 -3.13 10.59 3.85
CA LEU A 47 -1.94 9.87 4.29
C LEU A 47 -1.18 10.63 5.37
N ALA A 48 -0.98 11.94 5.19
CA ALA A 48 -0.36 12.80 6.20
C ALA A 48 -1.14 12.82 7.52
N SER A 49 -2.48 12.89 7.46
CA SER A 49 -3.31 12.84 8.67
C SER A 49 -3.21 11.49 9.40
N LEU A 50 -3.12 10.38 8.66
CA LEU A 50 -2.92 9.05 9.24
C LEU A 50 -1.54 8.90 9.89
N GLN A 51 -0.51 9.52 9.32
CA GLN A 51 0.82 9.57 9.93
C GLN A 51 0.82 10.36 11.24
N GLU A 52 0.20 11.55 11.26
CA GLU A 52 0.10 12.39 12.47
C GLU A 52 -0.60 11.66 13.62
N ARG A 53 -1.58 10.80 13.29
CA ARG A 53 -2.31 9.98 14.25
C ARG A 53 -1.60 8.67 14.62
N ASN A 54 -0.41 8.42 14.06
CA ASN A 54 0.31 7.15 14.17
C ASN A 54 -0.60 5.96 13.83
N VAL A 55 -1.39 6.03 12.75
CA VAL A 55 -2.19 4.89 12.25
C VAL A 55 -1.39 4.10 11.20
N THR A 56 -0.84 4.81 10.22
CA THR A 56 -0.02 4.27 9.13
C THR A 56 1.23 5.11 8.96
N GLU A 57 2.36 4.46 8.71
CA GLU A 57 3.61 5.13 8.34
C GLU A 57 3.93 4.78 6.89
N ALA A 58 3.64 5.71 5.96
CA ALA A 58 3.76 5.44 4.53
C ALA A 58 4.15 6.69 3.74
N VAL A 59 5.06 6.56 2.79
CA VAL A 59 5.58 7.67 1.98
C VAL A 59 5.30 7.42 0.50
N MET A 60 4.71 8.42 -0.17
CA MET A 60 4.57 8.42 -1.63
C MET A 60 5.91 8.77 -2.29
N VAL A 61 6.32 7.98 -3.27
CA VAL A 61 7.60 8.17 -3.99
C VAL A 61 7.45 9.10 -5.19
N SER A 62 6.24 9.23 -5.75
CA SER A 62 6.00 10.04 -6.93
C SER A 62 5.94 11.54 -6.61
N GLU A 63 6.78 12.32 -7.28
CA GLU A 63 6.69 13.78 -7.29
C GLU A 63 5.56 14.24 -8.24
N ASN A 64 4.94 15.40 -7.97
CA ASN A 64 3.86 16.01 -8.76
C ASN A 64 2.59 15.16 -8.96
N PHE A 65 1.96 14.74 -7.85
CA PHE A 65 0.71 13.97 -7.89
C PHE A 65 -0.53 14.86 -8.12
N ASN A 66 -1.23 14.68 -9.24
CA ASN A 66 -2.51 15.32 -9.49
C ASN A 66 -3.66 14.41 -9.02
N ILE A 67 -4.27 14.76 -7.90
CA ILE A 67 -5.41 14.03 -7.32
C ILE A 67 -6.67 14.11 -8.20
N GLU A 68 -6.82 15.17 -9.00
CA GLU A 68 -8.01 15.40 -9.84
C GLU A 68 -7.86 14.81 -11.25
N ALA A 69 -6.67 14.33 -11.62
CA ALA A 69 -6.46 13.73 -12.93
C ALA A 69 -7.31 12.45 -13.09
N PRO A 70 -7.98 12.27 -14.24
CA PRO A 70 -8.70 11.04 -14.54
C PRO A 70 -7.74 9.90 -14.90
N ASP A 71 -8.19 8.66 -14.78
CA ASP A 71 -7.40 7.44 -15.00
C ASP A 71 -6.55 7.47 -16.29
N TYR A 72 -7.16 7.84 -17.42
CA TYR A 72 -6.50 7.86 -18.74
C TYR A 72 -5.41 8.93 -18.92
N LEU A 73 -5.25 9.85 -17.97
CA LEU A 73 -4.15 10.84 -17.92
C LEU A 73 -3.21 10.62 -16.74
N SER A 74 -3.53 9.68 -15.87
CA SER A 74 -2.74 9.37 -14.69
C SER A 74 -1.61 8.40 -15.02
N LYS A 75 -0.60 8.41 -14.16
CA LYS A 75 0.50 7.46 -14.17
C LYS A 75 0.40 6.58 -12.94
N GLU A 76 0.97 5.39 -13.03
CA GLU A 76 1.16 4.54 -11.87
C GLU A 76 2.03 5.25 -10.84
N SER A 77 1.75 5.02 -9.56
CA SER A 77 2.51 5.60 -8.46
C SER A 77 3.00 4.52 -7.51
N GLU A 78 4.09 4.80 -6.81
CA GLU A 78 4.67 3.89 -5.83
C GLU A 78 4.51 4.47 -4.43
N VAL A 79 4.12 3.61 -3.49
CA VAL A 79 4.02 3.95 -2.07
C VAL A 79 4.83 2.96 -1.25
N LEU A 80 5.68 3.50 -0.39
CA LEU A 80 6.47 2.74 0.58
C LEU A 80 5.76 2.79 1.93
N ILE A 81 5.45 1.64 2.52
CA ILE A 81 4.67 1.53 3.75
C ILE A 81 5.48 0.75 4.78
N TYR A 82 5.73 1.33 5.94
CA TYR A 82 6.27 0.58 7.07
C TYR A 82 5.14 -0.22 7.72
N ALA A 83 5.26 -1.54 7.62
CA ALA A 83 4.29 -2.44 8.21
C ALA A 83 4.49 -2.56 9.72
N ARG A 84 3.39 -2.70 10.43
CA ARG A 84 3.38 -2.88 11.88
C ARG A 84 3.24 -4.35 12.21
N GLN A 85 3.98 -4.79 13.21
CA GLN A 85 3.81 -6.12 13.75
C GLN A 85 2.42 -6.24 14.41
N ASP A 86 1.74 -7.35 14.15
CA ASP A 86 0.48 -7.66 14.82
C ASP A 86 0.74 -8.06 16.27
N SER A 87 -0.05 -7.55 17.21
CA SER A 87 0.09 -7.91 18.63
C SER A 87 -0.38 -9.33 18.93
N GLN A 88 -1.20 -9.92 18.05
CA GLN A 88 -1.75 -11.27 18.21
C GLN A 88 -0.91 -12.36 17.54
N CYS A 89 0.09 -11.99 16.74
CA CYS A 89 0.88 -12.91 15.93
C CYS A 89 2.32 -12.42 15.78
N ILE A 90 3.28 -13.21 16.27
CA ILE A 90 4.70 -12.84 16.36
C ILE A 90 5.33 -12.65 14.98
N ASP A 91 4.87 -13.42 13.99
CA ASP A 91 5.36 -13.50 12.62
C ASP A 91 4.45 -12.79 11.60
N CYS A 92 3.45 -12.05 12.08
CA CYS A 92 2.52 -11.31 11.22
C CYS A 92 2.82 -9.81 11.21
N PHE A 93 2.81 -9.25 10.00
CA PHE A 93 2.90 -7.83 9.76
C PHE A 93 1.66 -7.37 9.00
N GLN A 94 1.18 -6.17 9.33
CA GLN A 94 0.05 -5.56 8.66
C GLN A 94 0.33 -4.10 8.28
N ALA A 95 -0.21 -3.70 7.14
CA ALA A 95 -0.16 -2.34 6.65
C ALA A 95 -1.54 -1.92 6.13
N PHE A 96 -1.88 -0.66 6.37
CA PHE A 96 -3.14 -0.05 5.95
C PHE A 96 -2.82 1.11 5.02
N LEU A 97 -3.40 1.10 3.82
CA LEU A 97 -3.23 2.16 2.84
C LEU A 97 -4.59 2.66 2.35
N PRO A 98 -4.94 3.94 2.51
CA PRO A 98 -6.16 4.50 1.91
C PRO A 98 -6.01 4.56 0.39
N VAL A 99 -6.99 4.03 -0.33
CA VAL A 99 -7.01 4.03 -1.79
C VAL A 99 -8.37 4.50 -2.31
N HIS A 100 -8.31 5.33 -3.33
CA HIS A 100 -9.46 5.97 -3.94
C HIS A 100 -9.51 5.66 -5.43
N TYR A 101 -10.72 5.50 -5.97
CA TYR A 101 -10.92 5.28 -7.39
C TYR A 101 -10.80 6.59 -8.16
N ARG A 102 -10.10 6.55 -9.29
CA ARG A 102 -10.12 7.65 -10.25
C ARG A 102 -11.36 7.60 -11.12
N TYR A 103 -11.74 8.78 -11.60
CA TYR A 103 -12.80 8.89 -12.60
C TYR A 103 -12.33 8.32 -13.94
N HIS A 104 -13.20 7.50 -14.54
CA HIS A 104 -12.99 6.91 -15.86
C HIS A 104 -13.49 7.85 -16.96
N ARG A 105 -13.08 7.58 -18.20
CA ARG A 105 -13.59 8.32 -19.36
C ARG A 105 -15.10 8.11 -19.51
N PRO A 106 -15.90 9.17 -19.74
CA PRO A 106 -17.31 9.01 -20.06
C PRO A 106 -17.47 8.09 -21.27
N HIS A 107 -18.36 7.10 -21.15
CA HIS A 107 -18.60 6.12 -22.19
C HIS A 107 -20.10 6.02 -22.47
N SER A 108 -20.47 5.83 -23.74
CA SER A 108 -21.88 5.85 -24.17
C SER A 108 -22.65 4.56 -23.83
N LYS A 109 -21.94 3.53 -23.38
CA LYS A 109 -22.51 2.28 -22.87
C LYS A 109 -22.15 2.15 -21.40
N ASP A 110 -23.14 1.80 -20.58
CA ASP A 110 -22.89 1.36 -19.22
C ASP A 110 -21.97 0.13 -19.24
N GLY A 111 -20.95 0.15 -18.40
CA GLY A 111 -19.95 -0.90 -18.33
C GLY A 111 -19.22 -0.83 -17.00
N GLU A 112 -18.73 -1.98 -16.57
CA GLU A 112 -17.85 -2.11 -15.41
C GLU A 112 -16.40 -2.11 -15.87
N THR A 113 -15.52 -1.64 -15.00
CA THR A 113 -14.07 -1.63 -15.23
C THR A 113 -13.41 -2.36 -14.07
N PHE A 114 -12.41 -3.18 -14.40
CA PHE A 114 -11.65 -3.93 -13.43
C PHE A 114 -10.28 -3.29 -13.28
N ILE A 115 -9.90 -3.00 -12.05
CA ILE A 115 -8.55 -2.53 -11.73
C ILE A 115 -7.82 -3.67 -11.05
N VAL A 116 -6.70 -4.09 -11.64
CA VAL A 116 -5.86 -5.14 -11.10
C VAL A 116 -4.79 -4.50 -10.21
N VAL A 117 -4.74 -4.91 -8.95
CA VAL A 117 -3.70 -4.51 -7.99
C VAL A 117 -2.71 -5.65 -7.88
N ASN A 118 -1.45 -5.38 -8.23
CA ASN A 118 -0.38 -6.36 -8.17
C ASN A 118 0.09 -6.60 -6.73
N ASN A 119 0.68 -7.77 -6.50
CA ASN A 119 1.33 -8.10 -5.24
C ASN A 119 2.42 -7.07 -4.90
N PRO A 120 2.57 -6.68 -3.63
CA PRO A 120 3.61 -5.75 -3.22
C PRO A 120 4.99 -6.42 -3.22
N ASP A 121 6.02 -5.61 -3.42
CA ASP A 121 7.41 -5.97 -3.12
C ASP A 121 7.61 -5.87 -1.59
N LEU A 122 8.15 -6.92 -0.95
CA LEU A 122 8.45 -6.91 0.49
C LEU A 122 9.95 -6.73 0.70
N LEU A 123 10.31 -5.78 1.56
CA LEU A 123 11.69 -5.43 1.92
C LEU A 123 11.84 -5.54 3.45
N MET A 124 12.56 -6.54 3.94
CA MET A 124 12.77 -6.71 5.38
C MET A 124 14.18 -6.30 5.79
N TYR A 125 14.28 -5.59 6.90
CA TYR A 125 15.53 -5.19 7.55
C TYR A 125 15.51 -5.62 9.01
N CYS A 126 16.50 -6.39 9.45
CA CYS A 126 16.63 -6.82 10.86
C CYS A 126 17.92 -6.27 11.46
N ASP A 127 17.82 -5.67 12.66
CA ASP A 127 18.98 -5.21 13.40
C ASP A 127 19.53 -6.34 14.28
N GLN A 128 20.32 -7.23 13.67
CA GLN A 128 21.08 -8.22 14.41
C GLN A 128 22.34 -7.54 14.94
N GLY A 129 22.39 -7.32 16.27
CA GLY A 129 23.57 -6.80 16.96
C GLY A 129 24.85 -7.43 16.43
N GLU A 130 25.83 -6.58 16.11
CA GLU A 130 27.10 -6.88 15.43
C GLU A 130 27.15 -8.17 14.60
N GLY A 131 26.61 -8.11 13.37
CA GLY A 131 27.19 -8.90 12.27
C GLY A 131 26.28 -9.81 11.47
N CYS A 132 25.12 -9.37 10.98
CA CYS A 132 24.66 -9.73 9.64
C CYS A 132 23.51 -8.80 9.19
N LYS A 133 23.77 -7.91 8.22
CA LYS A 133 22.72 -7.11 7.60
C LYS A 133 22.08 -7.94 6.48
N SER A 134 20.97 -8.61 6.77
CA SER A 134 20.21 -9.33 5.74
C SER A 134 19.09 -8.44 5.21
N PHE A 135 19.12 -8.19 3.90
CA PHE A 135 18.03 -7.58 3.16
C PHE A 135 17.35 -8.69 2.37
N LEU A 136 16.14 -9.06 2.77
CA LEU A 136 15.34 -10.05 2.06
C LEU A 136 14.31 -9.33 1.21
N ARG A 137 14.43 -9.47 -0.11
CA ARG A 137 13.39 -9.06 -1.06
C ARG A 137 12.52 -10.27 -1.37
N PHE A 138 11.23 -10.18 -1.08
CA PHE A 138 10.25 -11.15 -1.56
C PHE A 138 9.46 -10.51 -2.69
N SER A 139 9.58 -11.07 -3.91
CA SER A 139 8.90 -10.58 -5.11
C SER A 139 7.76 -11.49 -5.59
N GLU A 140 7.56 -12.65 -4.97
CA GLU A 140 6.51 -13.61 -5.33
C GLU A 140 5.83 -14.15 -4.05
N LEU A 141 4.61 -13.67 -3.78
CA LEU A 141 3.64 -14.40 -2.97
C LEU A 141 2.84 -15.28 -3.94
N LEU A 142 3.22 -16.55 -4.01
CA LEU A 142 2.47 -17.62 -4.68
C LEU A 142 1.26 -18.03 -3.83
#